data_AF-F2I2V2-F1
#
_entry.id   AF-F2I2V2-F1
#
_cell.length_a   1.000
_cell.length_b   1.000
_cell.length_c   1.000
_cell.angle_alpha   90.00
_cell.angle_beta   90.00
_cell.angle_gamma   90.00
#
_symmetry.space_group_name_H-M   'P 1'
#
loop_
_entity.id
_entity.type
_entity.pdbx_description
1 polymer ?
#
loop_
_entity_poly.entity_id
_entity_poly.type
_entity_poly.pdbx_seq_one_letter_code
_entity_poly.pdbx_strand_id
1 'polypeptide(L)'
;MNIFQREDSEFFFMKVFVKLTNPVIRPFKIITPNFIVEPLIPLYVAWFFFMFRFYFMPWILGYHVMGMLSFPLESEIALELLKLKHFLLGN
;
A
#
# COMPACT_ATOMS: atom_id res chain seq x y z
N MET A 1 -19.63 0.08 11.36
CA MET A 1 -19.67 0.40 12.81
C MET A 1 -18.54 1.37 13.17
N ASN A 2 -18.94 2.52 13.73
CA ASN A 2 -18.21 3.71 14.16
C ASN A 2 -16.92 3.54 14.99
N ILE A 3 -15.75 3.89 14.43
CA ILE A 3 -14.60 4.30 15.26
C ILE A 3 -14.06 5.71 14.92
N PHE A 4 -14.36 6.29 13.75
CA PHE A 4 -13.86 7.65 13.45
C PHE A 4 -14.85 8.65 12.84
N GLN A 5 -16.00 8.22 12.33
CA GLN A 5 -17.15 9.06 12.02
C GLN A 5 -18.33 8.16 11.66
N ARG A 6 -19.54 8.65 11.94
CA ARG A 6 -20.80 8.07 11.48
C ARG A 6 -20.72 7.84 9.97
N GLU A 7 -20.81 6.58 9.53
CA GLU A 7 -20.90 6.19 8.12
C GLU A 7 -22.13 6.85 7.43
N ASP A 8 -23.07 7.34 8.25
CA ASP A 8 -24.23 8.17 7.94
C ASP A 8 -23.97 9.70 8.00
N SER A 9 -22.72 10.16 8.06
CA SER A 9 -22.42 11.59 8.06
C SER A 9 -22.79 12.23 6.72
N GLU A 10 -23.76 13.15 6.75
CA GLU A 10 -24.19 14.06 5.68
C GLU A 10 -23.07 15.02 5.18
N PHE A 11 -21.80 14.79 5.56
CA PHE A 11 -20.67 15.57 5.06
C PHE A 11 -20.43 15.31 3.58
N PHE A 12 -20.50 16.38 2.78
CA PHE A 12 -20.28 16.38 1.32
C PHE A 12 -19.04 15.58 0.89
N PHE A 13 -17.92 15.77 1.60
CA PHE A 13 -16.66 15.07 1.31
C PHE A 13 -16.75 13.56 1.48
N MET A 14 -17.47 13.06 2.50
CA MET A 14 -17.66 11.63 2.72
C MET A 14 -18.42 10.99 1.55
N LYS A 15 -19.53 11.61 1.12
CA LYS A 15 -20.34 11.14 -0.01
C LYS A 15 -19.55 11.11 -1.32
N VAL A 16 -18.75 12.15 -1.59
CA VAL A 16 -17.88 12.20 -2.78
C VAL A 16 -16.78 11.14 -2.72
N PHE A 17 -16.12 11.01 -1.58
CA PHE A 17 -15.04 10.03 -1.39
C PHE A 17 -15.55 8.61 -1.57
N VAL A 18 -16.68 8.27 -0.95
CA VAL A 18 -17.36 6.97 -1.09
C VAL A 18 -17.81 6.74 -2.54
N LYS A 19 -18.35 7.76 -3.23
CA LYS A 19 -18.76 7.64 -4.64
C LYS A 19 -17.58 7.38 -5.59
N LEU A 20 -16.42 7.98 -5.32
CA LEU A 20 -15.21 7.80 -6.12
C LEU A 20 -14.51 6.46 -5.84
N THR A 21 -14.46 6.06 -4.57
CA THR A 21 -13.75 4.85 -4.14
C THR A 21 -14.56 3.57 -4.32
N ASN A 22 -15.88 3.60 -4.12
CA ASN A 22 -16.74 2.42 -4.30
C ASN A 22 -16.60 1.71 -5.66
N PRO A 23 -16.60 2.38 -6.82
CA PRO A 23 -16.45 1.68 -8.10
C PRO A 23 -15.09 0.98 -8.23
N VAL A 24 -14.05 1.51 -7.59
CA VAL A 24 -12.72 0.88 -7.54
C VAL A 24 -12.70 -0.28 -6.54
N ILE A 25 -13.33 -0.14 -5.38
CA ILE A 25 -13.30 -1.15 -4.30
C ILE A 25 -14.23 -2.34 -4.60
N ARG A 26 -15.38 -2.13 -5.25
CA ARG A 26 -16.37 -3.17 -5.56
C ARG A 26 -15.79 -4.44 -6.20
N PRO A 27 -14.97 -4.38 -7.26
CA PRO A 27 -14.37 -5.59 -7.84
C PRO A 27 -13.39 -6.29 -6.88
N PHE A 28 -12.71 -5.54 -6.02
CA PHE A 28 -11.77 -6.11 -5.05
C PHE A 28 -12.47 -6.83 -3.89
N LYS A 29 -13.79 -6.65 -3.70
CA LYS A 29 -14.54 -7.44 -2.71
C LYS A 29 -14.43 -8.96 -2.91
N ILE A 30 -14.13 -9.42 -4.13
CA ILE A 30 -13.90 -10.85 -4.42
C ILE A 30 -12.61 -11.36 -3.76
N ILE A 31 -11.58 -10.52 -3.69
CA ILE A 31 -10.27 -10.88 -3.14
C ILE A 31 -10.08 -10.42 -1.68
N THR A 32 -10.98 -9.57 -1.17
CA THR A 32 -10.94 -9.09 0.22
C THR A 32 -11.42 -10.20 1.16
N PRO A 33 -10.59 -10.66 2.11
CA PRO A 33 -10.99 -11.69 3.04
C PRO A 33 -11.97 -11.15 4.12
N ASN A 34 -12.89 -12.01 4.56
CA ASN A 34 -13.99 -11.66 5.47
C ASN A 34 -13.57 -11.19 6.88
N PHE A 35 -12.29 -11.30 7.24
CA PHE A 35 -11.78 -10.88 8.55
C PHE A 35 -11.42 -9.38 8.61
N ILE A 36 -11.32 -8.70 7.47
CA ILE A 36 -10.95 -7.28 7.41
C ILE A 36 -12.18 -6.43 7.77
N VAL A 37 -12.01 -5.54 8.74
CA VAL A 37 -13.07 -4.57 9.09
C VAL A 37 -13.33 -3.63 7.91
N GLU A 38 -14.60 -3.31 7.66
CA GLU A 38 -15.03 -2.54 6.49
C GLU A 38 -14.27 -1.22 6.25
N PRO A 39 -13.92 -0.43 7.29
CA PRO A 39 -13.15 0.80 7.10
C PRO A 39 -11.70 0.58 6.62
N LEU A 40 -11.13 -0.62 6.80
CA LEU A 40 -9.78 -0.98 6.35
C LEU A 40 -9.74 -1.52 4.92
N ILE A 41 -10.90 -1.79 4.30
CA ILE A 41 -10.96 -2.29 2.92
C ILE A 41 -10.27 -1.34 1.91
N PRO A 42 -10.45 0.01 1.96
CA PRO A 42 -9.73 0.92 1.07
C PRO A 42 -8.21 0.81 1.20
N LEU A 43 -7.70 0.63 2.43
CA LEU A 43 -6.27 0.45 2.69
C LEU A 43 -5.75 -0.86 2.09
N TYR A 44 -6.51 -1.95 2.24
CA TYR A 44 -6.19 -3.23 1.61
C TYR A 44 -6.12 -3.11 0.08
N VAL A 45 -7.08 -2.43 -0.53
CA VAL A 45 -7.08 -2.19 -1.99
C VAL A 45 -5.90 -1.32 -2.42
N ALA A 46 -5.58 -0.27 -1.66
CA ALA A 46 -4.43 0.60 -1.93
C ALA A 46 -3.10 -0.18 -1.90
N TRP A 47 -2.98 -1.16 -1.01
CA TRP A 47 -1.82 -2.05 -0.98
C TRP A 47 -1.67 -2.86 -2.27
N PHE A 48 -2.75 -3.32 -2.91
CA PHE A 48 -2.65 -3.97 -4.23
C PHE A 48 -2.15 -3.03 -5.32
N PHE A 49 -2.60 -1.77 -5.34
CA PHE A 49 -2.08 -0.76 -6.27
C PHE A 49 -0.59 -0.51 -6.06
N PHE A 50 -0.15 -0.48 -4.79
CA PHE A 50 1.27 -0.42 -4.45
C PHE A 50 2.02 -1.63 -5.00
N MET A 51 1.52 -2.86 -4.75
CA MET A 51 2.15 -4.07 -5.25
C MET A 51 2.24 -4.09 -6.79
N PHE A 52 1.15 -3.71 -7.47
CA PHE A 52 1.14 -3.61 -8.92
C PHE A 52 2.17 -2.60 -9.44
N ARG A 53 2.22 -1.41 -8.83
CA ARG A 53 3.13 -0.35 -9.26
C ARG A 53 4.60 -0.73 -9.06
N PHE A 54 4.96 -1.33 -7.92
CA PHE A 54 6.36 -1.55 -7.57
C PHE A 54 6.90 -2.92 -7.97
N TYR A 55 6.03 -3.92 -8.15
CA TYR A 55 6.45 -5.28 -8.51
C TYR A 55 5.99 -5.69 -9.90
N PHE A 56 4.73 -5.44 -10.26
CA PHE A 56 4.19 -5.90 -11.53
C PHE A 56 4.62 -5.03 -12.72
N MET A 57 4.58 -3.70 -12.58
CA MET A 57 4.94 -2.77 -13.65
C MET A 57 6.43 -2.87 -14.04
N PRO A 58 7.42 -2.88 -13.11
CA PRO A 58 8.83 -3.03 -13.47
C PRO A 58 9.11 -4.38 -14.12
N TRP A 59 8.43 -5.44 -13.67
CA TRP A 59 8.53 -6.78 -14.24
C TRP A 59 8.05 -6.83 -15.69
N ILE A 60 6.91 -6.23 -16.02
CA ILE A 60 6.41 -6.13 -17.41
C ILE A 60 7.33 -5.30 -18.29
N LEU A 61 7.88 -4.22 -17.76
CA LEU A 61 8.76 -3.31 -18.51
C LEU A 61 10.18 -3.88 -18.71
N GLY A 62 10.47 -5.08 -18.19
CA GLY A 62 11.76 -5.75 -18.35
C GLY A 62 12.88 -5.14 -17.50
N TYR A 63 12.55 -4.30 -16.51
CA TYR A 63 13.53 -3.84 -15.54
C TYR A 63 13.82 -4.98 -14.57
N HIS A 64 14.96 -5.65 -14.78
CA HIS A 64 15.54 -6.57 -13.80
C HIS A 64 16.09 -5.76 -12.62
N VAL A 65 15.21 -5.23 -11.78
CA VAL A 65 15.60 -4.76 -10.45
C VAL A 65 16.05 -6.00 -9.69
N MET A 66 17.30 -6.00 -9.23
CA MET A 66 17.91 -7.11 -8.51
C MET A 66 17.01 -7.45 -7.32
N GLY A 67 16.29 -8.58 -7.43
CA GLY A 67 15.36 -9.12 -6.43
C GLY A 67 13.97 -8.46 -6.44
N MET A 68 12.98 -9.18 -6.97
CA MET A 68 11.54 -8.91 -6.77
C MET A 68 11.09 -9.03 -5.29
N LEU A 69 12.01 -9.34 -4.38
CA LEU A 69 11.82 -9.52 -2.93
C LEU A 69 12.71 -8.60 -2.08
N SER A 70 13.74 -8.00 -2.66
CA SER A 70 14.46 -6.90 -2.01
C SER A 70 13.70 -5.64 -2.35
N PHE A 71 12.91 -5.13 -1.41
CA PHE A 71 12.34 -3.80 -1.55
C PHE A 71 13.47 -2.84 -1.94
N PRO A 72 13.30 -1.99 -2.98
CA PRO A 72 14.27 -0.95 -3.30
C PRO A 72 14.61 -0.11 -2.06
N LEU A 73 13.59 0.17 -1.23
CA LEU A 73 13.72 0.83 0.05
C LEU A 73 14.56 0.03 1.06
N GLU A 74 14.43 -1.29 1.13
CA GLU A 74 15.25 -2.13 2.02
C GLU A 74 16.71 -2.16 1.57
N SER A 75 16.98 -2.18 0.27
CA SER A 75 18.35 -2.09 -0.25
C SER A 75 18.99 -0.75 0.09
N GLU A 76 18.25 0.36 -0.07
CA GLU A 76 18.69 1.70 0.31
C GLU A 76 18.90 1.84 1.82
N ILE A 77 17.94 1.35 2.63
CA ILE A 77 18.04 1.36 4.10
C ILE A 77 19.19 0.47 4.56
N ALA A 78 19.41 -0.69 3.94
CA ALA A 78 20.54 -1.56 4.26
C ALA A 78 21.88 -0.87 3.95
N LEU A 79 21.98 -0.17 2.83
CA LEU A 79 23.17 0.61 2.45
C LEU A 79 23.43 1.77 3.41
N GLU A 80 22.40 2.51 3.78
CA GLU A 80 22.52 3.60 4.76
C GLU A 80 22.82 3.07 6.16
N LEU A 81 22.24 1.95 6.57
CA LEU A 81 22.61 1.27 7.82
C LEU A 81 24.05 0.77 7.80
N LEU A 82 24.55 0.29 6.66
CA LEU A 82 25.95 -0.13 6.50
C LEU A 82 26.90 1.05 6.59
N LYS A 83 26.57 2.18 5.95
CA LYS A 83 27.31 3.43 6.07
C LYS A 83 27.30 3.97 7.49
N LEU A 84 26.14 3.97 8.15
CA LEU A 84 26.00 4.38 9.54
C LEU A 84 26.80 3.47 10.46
N LYS A 85 26.72 2.15 10.28
CA LYS A 85 27.53 1.17 10.99
C LYS A 85 29.03 1.46 10.81
N HIS A 86 29.48 1.69 9.58
CA HIS A 86 30.88 1.98 9.29
C HIS A 86 31.32 3.34 9.87
N PHE A 87 30.46 4.35 9.85
CA PHE A 87 30.69 5.64 10.50
C PHE A 87 30.77 5.53 12.04
N LEU A 88 29.93 4.70 12.65
CA LEU A 88 29.87 4.53 14.11
C LEU A 88 30.94 3.56 14.65
N LEU A 89 31.32 2.52 13.90
CA LEU A 89 32.25 1.46 14.33
C LEU A 89 33.64 1.56 13.67
N GLY A 90 33.85 2.48 12.73
CA GLY A 90 35.17 2.88 12.24
C GLY A 90 36.04 1.76 11.65
N ASN A 91 35.44 0.71 11.09
CA ASN A 91 36.14 -0.42 10.45
C ASN A 91 35.38 -0.91 9.21
#